data_AF-A0A4V1UV48-F1
#
_entry.id   AF-A0A4V1UV48-F1
#
_cell.length_a   1.000
_cell.length_b   1.000
_cell.length_c   1.000
_cell.angle_alpha   90.00
_cell.angle_beta   90.00
_cell.angle_gamma   90.00
#
_symmetry.space_group_name_H-M   'P 1'
#
loop_
_entity.id
_entity.type
_entity.pdbx_description
1 polymer ?
#
loop_
_entity_poly.entity_id
_entity_poly.type
_entity_poly.pdbx_seq_one_letter_code
_entity_poly.pdbx_strand_id
1 'polypeptide(L)'
;MALSCGGLSLQARAQSRAVPGPSHRFAIGEKDFLIDGKPVVIRTGEMHFARVPREYWRHRLRLLKAMGMNAVCAYLFWNLH
;
A
#
# COMPACT_ATOMS: atom_id res chain seq x y z
N MET A 1 -1.71 25.89 -54.38
CA MET A 1 -2.14 24.51 -54.64
C MET A 1 -0.89 23.64 -54.50
N ALA A 2 -0.59 22.85 -53.47
CA ALA A 2 -1.27 22.32 -52.28
C ALA A 2 -0.17 22.21 -51.16
N LEU A 3 -0.40 22.62 -49.91
CA LEU A 3 -0.99 21.87 -48.79
C LEU A 3 -0.51 20.41 -48.65
N SER A 4 0.29 20.12 -47.63
CA SER A 4 0.21 18.92 -46.75
C SER A 4 1.38 18.97 -45.75
N CYS A 5 1.16 19.56 -44.57
CA CYS A 5 0.83 18.86 -43.32
C CYS A 5 2.03 18.17 -42.66
N GLY A 6 2.74 18.94 -41.84
CA GLY A 6 3.57 18.38 -40.78
C GLY A 6 2.66 17.76 -39.71
N GLY A 7 2.88 16.48 -39.42
CA GLY A 7 2.23 15.76 -38.33
C GLY A 7 3.27 15.37 -37.29
N LEU A 8 3.57 16.28 -36.37
CA LEU A 8 4.25 15.95 -35.12
C LEU A 8 3.35 14.96 -34.36
N SER A 9 3.75 13.69 -34.26
CA SER A 9 3.05 12.73 -33.43
C SER A 9 3.37 13.03 -31.95
N LEU A 10 2.47 13.77 -31.30
CA LEU A 10 2.50 13.98 -29.86
C LEU A 10 2.25 12.64 -29.16
N GLN A 11 3.31 12.00 -28.67
CA GLN A 11 3.19 10.85 -27.76
C GLN A 11 2.72 11.37 -26.40
N ALA A 12 1.41 11.32 -26.17
CA ALA A 12 0.83 11.60 -24.87
C ALA A 12 1.19 10.47 -23.88
N ARG A 13 2.37 10.56 -23.26
CA ARG A 13 2.68 9.77 -22.06
C ARG A 13 1.88 10.35 -20.91
N ALA A 14 0.79 9.68 -20.56
CA ALA A 14 0.12 9.90 -19.27
C ALA A 14 1.09 9.48 -18.15
N GLN A 15 1.84 10.43 -17.62
CA GLN A 15 2.62 10.23 -16.41
C GLN A 15 1.66 10.30 -15.23
N SER A 16 1.43 9.17 -14.55
CA SER A 16 0.72 9.14 -13.28
C SER A 16 1.51 9.99 -12.26
N ARG A 17 0.97 11.14 -11.88
CA ARG A 17 1.51 11.94 -10.78
C ARG A 17 1.28 11.18 -9.47
N ALA A 18 2.34 10.59 -8.94
CA ALA A 18 2.34 10.10 -7.57
C ALA A 18 2.15 11.29 -6.62
N VAL A 19 1.09 11.26 -5.81
CA VAL A 19 0.92 12.21 -4.71
C VAL A 19 1.98 11.87 -3.67
N PRO A 20 2.90 12.78 -3.30
CA PRO A 20 3.88 12.50 -2.26
C PRO A 20 3.15 12.43 -0.92
N GLY A 21 2.86 11.22 -0.46
CA GLY A 21 2.51 10.98 0.94
C GLY A 21 3.76 11.15 1.82
N PRO A 22 3.59 11.24 3.16
CA PRO A 22 4.73 11.20 4.07
C PRO A 22 5.62 9.99 3.76
N SER A 23 6.89 10.25 3.47
CA SER A 23 7.87 9.21 3.19
C SER A 23 8.31 8.59 4.51
N HIS A 24 7.77 7.42 4.81
CA HIS A 24 8.24 6.60 5.91
C HIS A 24 9.38 5.70 5.41
N ARG A 25 10.52 5.72 6.11
CA ARG A 25 11.67 4.90 5.76
C ARG A 25 11.72 3.65 6.62
N PHE A 26 11.57 2.50 5.99
CA PHE A 26 11.86 1.21 6.60
C PHE A 26 13.32 0.83 6.37
N ALA A 27 13.99 0.32 7.38
CA ALA A 27 15.33 -0.24 7.27
C ALA A 27 15.49 -1.49 8.15
N ILE A 28 16.38 -2.38 7.75
CA ILE A 28 16.78 -3.57 8.51
C ILE A 28 18.12 -3.22 9.16
N GLY A 29 18.13 -3.01 10.48
CA GLY A 29 19.35 -2.84 11.25
C GLY A 29 20.00 -4.19 11.56
N GLU A 30 21.13 -4.17 12.27
CA GLU A 30 21.84 -5.40 12.64
C GLU A 30 21.07 -6.29 13.62
N LYS A 31 20.24 -5.68 14.47
CA LYS A 31 19.49 -6.37 15.54
C LYS A 31 17.98 -6.13 15.48
N ASP A 32 17.57 -4.99 14.93
CA ASP A 32 16.19 -4.51 14.98
C ASP A 32 15.72 -4.01 13.61
N PHE A 33 14.40 -4.05 13.40
CA PHE A 33 13.78 -3.31 12.31
C PHE A 33 13.63 -1.84 12.70
N LEU A 34 13.84 -0.94 11.74
CA LEU A 34 13.75 0.50 11.94
C LEU A 34 12.62 1.07 11.09
N ILE A 35 11.74 1.86 11.71
CA ILE A 35 10.80 2.76 11.00
C ILE A 35 11.18 4.19 11.37
N ASP A 36 11.54 4.99 10.37
CA ASP A 36 12.00 6.38 10.54
C ASP A 36 13.18 6.51 11.54
N GLY A 37 14.10 5.55 11.48
CA GLY A 37 15.28 5.49 12.35
C GLY A 37 15.01 5.00 13.76
N LYS A 38 13.76 4.67 14.12
CA LYS A 38 13.39 4.17 15.45
C LYS A 38 13.22 2.64 15.43
N PRO A 39 13.83 1.92 16.38
CA PRO A 39 13.67 0.47 16.48
C PRO A 39 12.22 0.10 16.80
N VAL A 40 11.72 -0.94 16.13
CA VAL A 40 10.35 -1.42 16.27
C VAL A 40 10.30 -2.94 16.18
N VAL A 41 9.51 -3.54 17.08
CA VAL A 41 9.12 -4.95 16.99
C VAL A 41 7.84 -5.03 16.16
N ILE A 42 7.91 -5.69 15.01
CA ILE A 42 6.73 -5.91 14.17
C ILE A 42 5.88 -7.03 14.81
N ARG A 43 4.66 -6.67 15.22
CA ARG A 43 3.65 -7.59 15.78
C ARG A 43 2.48 -7.63 14.82
N THR A 44 2.36 -8.75 14.11
CA THR A 44 1.37 -8.95 13.07
C THR A 44 0.15 -9.68 13.59
N GLY A 45 -1.03 -9.22 13.18
CA GLY A 45 -2.26 -10.01 13.22
C GLY A 45 -2.70 -10.39 11.81
N GLU A 46 -3.15 -11.62 11.61
CA GLU A 46 -3.67 -12.07 10.32
C GLU A 46 -5.16 -11.77 10.19
N MET A 47 -5.57 -11.26 9.03
CA MET A 47 -6.97 -11.08 8.67
C MET A 47 -7.20 -11.41 7.19
N HIS A 48 -7.95 -12.49 6.96
CA HIS A 48 -8.51 -12.81 5.64
C HIS A 48 -9.74 -11.95 5.36
N PHE A 49 -9.54 -10.79 4.74
CA PHE A 49 -10.63 -9.84 4.45
C PHE A 49 -11.80 -10.48 3.67
N ALA A 50 -11.50 -11.44 2.78
CA ALA A 50 -12.47 -12.21 2.02
C ALA A 50 -13.49 -12.97 2.88
N ARG A 51 -13.10 -13.39 4.08
CA ARG A 51 -13.93 -14.20 4.98
C ARG A 51 -14.71 -13.35 5.98
N VAL A 52 -14.57 -12.03 5.93
CA VAL A 52 -15.21 -11.10 6.86
C VAL A 52 -16.05 -10.11 6.04
N PRO A 53 -17.35 -9.96 6.32
CA PRO A 53 -18.16 -8.94 5.67
C PRO A 53 -17.55 -7.53 5.85
N ARG A 54 -17.63 -6.71 4.81
CA ARG A 54 -16.89 -5.43 4.71
C ARG A 54 -17.21 -4.47 5.86
N GLU A 55 -18.46 -4.46 6.31
CA GLU A 55 -18.93 -3.66 7.44
C GLU A 55 -18.16 -3.94 8.75
N TYR A 56 -17.64 -5.16 8.92
CA TYR A 56 -16.92 -5.55 10.13
C TYR A 56 -15.42 -5.33 10.06
N TRP A 57 -14.84 -4.96 8.91
CA TRP A 57 -13.38 -4.80 8.78
C TRP A 57 -12.82 -3.80 9.78
N ARG A 58 -13.46 -2.63 9.91
CA ARG A 58 -13.04 -1.59 10.85
C ARG A 58 -13.13 -2.07 12.30
N HIS A 59 -14.12 -2.90 12.63
CA HIS A 59 -14.22 -3.48 13.97
C HIS A 59 -13.07 -4.47 14.23
N ARG A 60 -12.80 -5.39 13.29
CA ARG A 60 -11.70 -6.37 13.42
C ARG A 60 -10.32 -5.71 13.50
N LEU A 61 -10.07 -4.68 12.70
CA LEU A 61 -8.81 -3.92 12.75
C LEU A 61 -8.62 -3.20 14.09
N ARG A 62 -9.71 -2.68 14.69
CA ARG A 62 -9.65 -2.09 16.04
C ARG A 62 -9.36 -3.13 17.11
N LEU A 63 -9.92 -4.34 17.01
CA LEU A 63 -9.59 -5.43 17.93
C LEU A 63 -8.13 -5.87 17.80
N LEU A 64 -7.61 -6.02 16.57
CA LEU A 64 -6.18 -6.29 16.33
C LEU A 64 -5.29 -5.23 16.97
N LYS A 65 -5.64 -3.95 16.81
CA LYS A 65 -4.90 -2.84 17.42
C LYS A 65 -4.98 -2.87 18.96
N ALA A 66 -6.16 -3.17 19.52
CA ALA A 66 -6.36 -3.28 20.96
C ALA A 66 -5.56 -4.44 21.58
N MET A 67 -5.32 -5.52 20.83
CA MET A 67 -4.42 -6.61 21.23
C MET A 67 -2.92 -6.26 21.16
N GLY A 68 -2.58 -5.01 20.78
CA GLY A 68 -1.19 -4.55 20.71
C GLY A 68 -0.49 -4.82 19.38
N MET A 69 -1.22 -5.23 18.34
CA MET A 69 -0.65 -5.41 17.00
C MET A 69 -0.37 -4.05 16.34
N ASN A 70 0.71 -3.98 15.57
CA ASN A 70 1.09 -2.77 14.82
C ASN A 70 1.12 -3.00 13.29
N ALA A 71 1.02 -4.25 12.85
CA ALA A 71 0.93 -4.64 11.45
C ALA A 71 -0.20 -5.66 11.25
N VAL A 72 -0.72 -5.72 10.02
CA VAL A 72 -1.76 -6.68 9.63
C VAL A 72 -1.31 -7.44 8.40
N CYS A 73 -1.38 -8.77 8.45
CA CYS A 73 -1.17 -9.64 7.31
C CYS A 73 -2.52 -9.93 6.65
N ALA A 74 -2.63 -9.67 5.35
CA ALA A 74 -3.82 -9.94 4.58
C ALA A 74 -3.46 -10.70 3.30
N TYR A 75 -4.25 -11.72 2.97
CA TYR A 75 -4.10 -12.47 1.73
C TYR A 75 -5.03 -11.92 0.67
N LEU A 76 -4.47 -11.61 -0.50
CA LEU A 76 -5.25 -11.35 -1.70
C LEU A 76 -5.54 -12.69 -2.37
N PHE A 77 -6.81 -13.11 -2.34
CA PHE A 77 -7.24 -14.36 -2.94
C PHE A 77 -7.40 -14.16 -4.45
N TRP A 78 -6.55 -14.81 -5.24
CA TRP A 78 -6.54 -14.73 -6.70
C TRP A 78 -7.86 -15.16 -7.37
N ASN A 79 -8.72 -15.90 -6.68
CA ASN A 79 -10.01 -16.35 -7.17
C ASN A 79 -11.18 -15.45 -6.74
N LEU A 80 -10.89 -14.38 -5.98
CA LEU A 80 -11.88 -13.44 -5.48
C LEU A 80 -11.61 -12.08 -6.13
N HIS A 81 -12.55 -11.62 -6.96
CA HIS A 81 -12.45 -10.39 -7.76
C HIS A 81 -13.65 -9.50 -7.49
#